data_AF-A0A496ASX7-F1
#
_entry.id   AF-A0A496ASX7-F1
#
_cell.length_a   1.000
_cell.length_b   1.000
_cell.length_c   1.000
_cell.angle_alpha   90.00
_cell.angle_beta   90.00
_cell.angle_gamma   90.00
#
_symmetry.space_group_name_H-M   'P 1'
#
loop_
_entity.id
_entity.type
_entity.pdbx_description
1 polymer ?
#
loop_
_entity_poly.entity_id
_entity_poly.type
_entity_poly.pdbx_seq_one_letter_code
_entity_poly.pdbx_strand_id
1 'polypeptide(L)'
;MREPIAIRREREGKTFDISHPLAQTIIKTWKKGSPVDCLVISPEFEAMGGIDYNIFLDNMTEPEHADYMFLDKLTESDDHAEPYLIFLRESLEGKRPGLGDLILTPEQPSKEVVDTFCTPRLAHQDYTVVYIDATAFEGGGTLTANIQVGRDNAIGIFHLLDGDKKLPTEIPPDGIDTEEWNDQESDEYKKALGALTRVWGIFPGESGQITYEFDRGQRFKFCATGDQWGGIGDINAFHAKVSIEVN
;
A
#
# COMPACT_ATOMS: atom_id res chain seq x y z
N MET A 1 -35.69 3.99 -29.16
CA MET A 1 -34.68 4.71 -28.33
C MET A 1 -33.23 4.56 -28.82
N ARG A 2 -32.93 4.02 -30.03
CA ARG A 2 -31.55 3.83 -30.53
C ARG A 2 -30.99 4.99 -31.35
N GLU A 3 -31.85 5.82 -31.94
CA GLU A 3 -31.43 6.91 -32.86
C GLU A 3 -30.66 8.06 -32.20
N PRO A 4 -31.01 8.58 -31.00
CA PRO A 4 -30.32 9.74 -30.44
C PRO A 4 -28.85 9.46 -30.07
N ILE A 5 -28.56 8.23 -29.61
CA ILE A 5 -27.21 7.81 -29.21
C ILE A 5 -26.32 7.60 -30.44
N ALA A 6 -26.87 7.05 -31.52
CA ALA A 6 -26.14 6.86 -32.78
C ALA A 6 -25.73 8.21 -33.40
N ILE A 7 -26.67 9.16 -33.47
CA ILE A 7 -26.43 10.52 -33.99
C ILE A 7 -25.38 11.25 -33.15
N ARG A 8 -25.41 11.11 -31.82
CA ARG A 8 -24.41 11.72 -30.94
C ARG A 8 -23.02 11.10 -31.13
N ARG A 9 -22.93 9.77 -31.30
CA ARG A 9 -21.66 9.07 -31.57
C ARG A 9 -21.04 9.49 -32.90
N GLU A 10 -21.84 9.72 -33.95
CA GLU A 10 -21.33 10.25 -35.22
C GLU A 10 -20.86 11.71 -35.09
N ARG A 11 -21.57 12.54 -34.32
CA ARG A 11 -21.25 13.97 -34.21
C ARG A 11 -20.04 14.27 -33.31
N GLU A 12 -19.89 13.51 -32.22
CA GLU A 12 -18.96 13.84 -31.12
C GLU A 12 -18.01 12.69 -30.77
N GLY A 13 -18.23 11.50 -31.33
CA GLY A 13 -17.43 10.33 -31.01
C GLY A 13 -16.05 10.43 -31.63
N LYS A 14 -15.02 10.44 -30.77
CA LYS A 14 -13.67 10.06 -31.20
C LYS A 14 -13.60 8.54 -31.19
N THR A 15 -13.07 7.96 -32.26
CA THR A 15 -12.80 6.52 -32.30
C THR A 15 -11.80 6.21 -31.18
N PHE A 16 -12.18 5.31 -30.28
CA PHE A 16 -11.26 4.81 -29.26
C PHE A 16 -10.17 4.01 -29.97
N ASP A 17 -8.90 4.37 -29.73
CA ASP A 17 -7.78 3.65 -30.31
C ASP A 17 -7.63 2.30 -29.60
N ILE A 18 -8.21 1.28 -30.21
CA ILE A 18 -8.13 -0.09 -29.72
C ILE A 18 -6.73 -0.69 -29.89
N SER A 19 -5.82 -0.06 -30.65
CA SER A 19 -4.48 -0.62 -30.89
C SER A 19 -3.49 -0.36 -29.74
N HIS A 20 -3.80 0.57 -28.84
CA HIS A 20 -2.96 0.84 -27.68
C HIS A 20 -2.85 -0.39 -26.75
N PRO A 21 -1.68 -0.72 -26.18
CA PRO A 21 -1.52 -1.88 -25.30
C PRO A 21 -2.51 -1.90 -24.12
N LEU A 22 -2.72 -0.77 -23.43
CA LEU A 22 -3.76 -0.63 -22.41
C LEU A 22 -5.18 -0.99 -22.93
N ALA A 23 -5.54 -0.50 -24.12
CA ALA A 23 -6.85 -0.76 -24.70
C ALA A 23 -7.03 -2.25 -25.04
N GLN A 24 -6.00 -2.89 -25.59
CA GLN A 24 -6.00 -4.33 -25.84
C GLN A 24 -6.13 -5.13 -24.55
N THR A 25 -5.42 -4.75 -23.49
CA THR A 25 -5.49 -5.42 -22.19
C THR A 25 -6.88 -5.28 -21.55
N ILE A 26 -7.49 -4.10 -21.60
CA ILE A 26 -8.87 -3.89 -21.15
C ILE A 26 -9.83 -4.77 -21.96
N ILE A 27 -9.77 -4.72 -23.30
CA ILE A 27 -10.68 -5.48 -24.18
C ILE A 27 -10.54 -7.00 -23.97
N LYS A 28 -9.31 -7.49 -23.80
CA LYS A 28 -9.03 -8.92 -23.59
C LYS A 28 -9.54 -9.41 -22.23
N THR A 29 -9.45 -8.57 -21.21
CA THR A 29 -9.81 -8.93 -19.82
C THR A 29 -11.28 -8.66 -19.52
N TRP A 30 -11.91 -7.74 -20.25
CA TRP A 30 -13.33 -7.43 -20.14
C TRP A 30 -14.18 -8.64 -20.52
N LYS A 31 -15.01 -9.09 -19.58
CA LYS A 31 -15.98 -10.13 -19.84
C LYS A 31 -17.16 -9.58 -20.64
N LYS A 32 -17.41 -10.22 -21.78
CA LYS A 32 -18.49 -9.83 -22.70
C LYS A 32 -19.86 -9.84 -21.99
N GLY A 33 -20.48 -8.66 -21.90
CA GLY A 33 -21.81 -8.47 -21.32
C GLY A 33 -21.81 -7.95 -19.88
N SER A 34 -20.65 -7.82 -19.24
CA SER A 34 -20.55 -7.16 -17.94
C SER A 34 -20.65 -5.63 -18.09
N PRO A 35 -21.55 -4.95 -17.35
CA PRO A 35 -21.70 -3.50 -17.41
C PRO A 35 -20.59 -2.75 -16.65
N VAL A 36 -19.93 -3.40 -15.68
CA VAL A 36 -18.84 -2.84 -14.86
C VAL A 36 -17.88 -3.98 -14.49
N ASP A 37 -16.68 -4.00 -15.06
CA ASP A 37 -15.59 -4.87 -14.60
C ASP A 37 -14.55 -4.02 -13.88
N CYS A 38 -14.16 -4.43 -12.68
CA CYS A 38 -13.00 -3.85 -12.01
C CYS A 38 -11.77 -4.58 -12.52
N LEU A 39 -10.84 -3.86 -13.16
CA LEU A 39 -9.59 -4.40 -13.68
C LEU A 39 -8.41 -3.77 -12.95
N VAL A 40 -7.44 -4.59 -12.56
CA VAL A 40 -6.13 -4.13 -12.09
C VAL A 40 -5.14 -4.37 -13.21
N ILE A 41 -4.51 -3.30 -13.70
CA ILE A 41 -3.57 -3.34 -14.82
C ILE A 41 -2.26 -2.69 -14.37
N SER A 42 -1.12 -3.33 -14.68
CA SER A 42 0.22 -2.82 -14.33
C SER A 42 0.60 -1.60 -15.20
N PRO A 43 1.65 -0.84 -14.81
CA PRO A 43 2.23 0.22 -15.65
C PRO A 43 2.70 -0.25 -17.04
N GLU A 44 3.08 -1.53 -17.17
CA GLU A 44 3.47 -2.19 -18.42
C GLU A 44 2.26 -2.70 -19.23
N PHE A 45 1.05 -2.37 -18.79
CA PHE A 45 -0.22 -2.76 -19.39
C PHE A 45 -0.51 -4.26 -19.32
N GLU A 46 -0.02 -4.95 -18.29
CA GLU A 46 -0.36 -6.35 -18.03
C GLU A 46 -1.60 -6.46 -17.14
N ALA A 47 -2.51 -7.40 -17.44
CA ALA A 47 -3.67 -7.65 -16.58
C ALA A 47 -3.22 -8.40 -15.31
N MET A 48 -3.32 -7.72 -14.16
CA MET A 48 -2.87 -8.22 -12.87
C MET A 48 -4.00 -8.91 -12.09
N GLY A 49 -5.24 -8.46 -12.30
CA GLY A 49 -6.44 -9.02 -11.68
C GLY A 49 -7.70 -8.44 -12.28
N GLY A 50 -8.84 -9.07 -12.02
CA GLY A 50 -10.13 -8.57 -12.46
C GLY A 50 -11.28 -9.28 -11.78
N ILE A 51 -12.35 -8.55 -11.49
CA ILE A 51 -13.62 -9.10 -11.02
C ILE A 51 -14.74 -8.73 -11.98
N ASP A 52 -15.50 -9.74 -12.34
CA ASP A 52 -16.85 -9.58 -12.90
C ASP A 52 -17.79 -9.23 -11.75
N TYR A 53 -18.23 -7.97 -11.72
CA TYR A 53 -19.08 -7.46 -10.65
C TYR A 53 -20.38 -8.27 -10.50
N ASN A 54 -20.93 -8.84 -11.58
CA ASN A 54 -22.16 -9.63 -11.48
C ASN A 54 -21.89 -11.00 -10.85
N ILE A 55 -20.81 -11.70 -11.23
CA ILE A 55 -20.42 -12.95 -10.56
C ILE A 55 -20.17 -12.70 -9.08
N PHE A 56 -19.50 -11.59 -8.79
CA PHE A 56 -19.17 -11.20 -7.43
C PHE A 56 -20.42 -10.88 -6.60
N LEU A 57 -21.39 -10.15 -7.17
CA LEU A 57 -22.67 -9.88 -6.53
C LEU A 57 -23.48 -11.17 -6.32
N ASP A 58 -23.52 -12.05 -7.32
CA ASP A 58 -24.21 -13.35 -7.24
C ASP A 58 -23.61 -14.21 -6.12
N ASN A 59 -22.27 -14.30 -6.04
CA ASN A 59 -21.55 -15.02 -4.99
C ASN A 59 -21.78 -14.43 -3.59
N MET A 60 -21.98 -13.11 -3.47
CA MET A 60 -22.31 -12.46 -2.18
C MET A 60 -23.75 -12.73 -1.71
N THR A 61 -24.64 -13.14 -2.62
CA THR A 61 -26.04 -13.47 -2.28
C THR A 61 -26.28 -14.95 -1.98
N GLU A 62 -25.28 -15.81 -2.18
CA GLU A 62 -25.36 -17.23 -1.82
C GLU A 62 -24.99 -17.46 -0.35
N PRO A 63 -25.90 -18.02 0.49
CA PRO A 63 -25.69 -18.15 1.94
C PRO A 63 -24.44 -18.96 2.33
N GLU A 64 -24.03 -19.90 1.48
CA GLU A 64 -22.93 -20.84 1.74
C GLU A 64 -21.54 -20.19 1.56
N HIS A 65 -21.46 -19.09 0.80
CA HIS A 65 -20.26 -18.29 0.64
C HIS A 65 -20.21 -17.10 1.60
N ALA A 66 -21.36 -16.70 2.17
CA ALA A 66 -21.43 -15.65 3.18
C ALA A 66 -20.63 -16.00 4.44
N ASP A 67 -20.68 -17.27 4.87
CA ASP A 67 -19.94 -17.78 6.04
C ASP A 67 -18.41 -17.72 5.87
N TYR A 68 -17.91 -17.89 4.64
CA TYR A 68 -16.47 -17.89 4.34
C TYR A 68 -15.86 -16.48 4.32
N MET A 69 -16.67 -15.43 4.18
CA MET A 69 -16.23 -14.04 4.16
C MET A 69 -16.63 -13.27 5.43
N PHE A 70 -16.97 -13.95 6.53
CA PHE A 70 -17.41 -13.34 7.79
C PHE A 70 -18.60 -12.36 7.64
N LEU A 71 -19.51 -12.61 6.70
CA LEU A 71 -20.66 -11.73 6.39
C LEU A 71 -21.78 -11.75 7.43
N ASP A 72 -21.74 -12.60 8.46
CA ASP A 72 -22.74 -12.66 9.54
C ASP A 72 -22.86 -11.35 10.35
N LYS A 73 -21.93 -10.39 10.15
CA LYS A 73 -21.96 -9.05 10.75
C LYS A 73 -22.40 -7.93 9.82
N LEU A 74 -22.62 -8.20 8.52
CA LEU A 74 -22.90 -7.17 7.51
C LEU A 74 -24.40 -6.82 7.40
N THR A 75 -25.25 -7.27 8.31
CA THR A 75 -26.69 -7.00 8.29
C THR A 75 -27.07 -5.59 8.73
N GLU A 76 -26.13 -4.71 9.11
CA GLU A 76 -26.46 -3.38 9.64
C GLU A 76 -25.70 -2.18 9.03
N SER A 77 -24.85 -2.34 8.00
CA SER A 77 -24.29 -1.18 7.29
C SER A 77 -24.20 -1.37 5.77
N ASP A 78 -24.52 -0.31 5.04
CA ASP A 78 -24.40 -0.12 3.57
C ASP A 78 -22.94 -0.19 3.06
N ASP A 79 -22.05 -0.95 3.72
CA ASP A 79 -20.62 -0.92 3.46
C ASP A 79 -20.21 -1.94 2.39
N HIS A 80 -20.58 -1.64 1.14
CA HIS A 80 -20.14 -2.37 -0.06
C HIS A 80 -18.61 -2.31 -0.32
N ALA A 81 -17.83 -1.70 0.59
CA ALA A 81 -16.40 -1.48 0.46
C ALA A 81 -15.56 -2.73 0.80
N GLU A 82 -15.95 -3.54 1.78
CA GLU A 82 -15.13 -4.66 2.28
C GLU A 82 -14.88 -5.76 1.22
N PRO A 83 -15.89 -6.17 0.43
CA PRO A 83 -15.68 -7.14 -0.65
C PRO A 83 -14.76 -6.58 -1.76
N TYR A 84 -14.87 -5.28 -2.07
CA TYR A 84 -13.98 -4.62 -3.03
C TYR A 84 -12.53 -4.52 -2.49
N LEU A 85 -12.36 -4.33 -1.19
CA LEU A 85 -11.06 -4.36 -0.53
C LEU A 85 -10.44 -5.76 -0.53
N ILE A 86 -11.24 -6.82 -0.38
CA ILE A 86 -10.77 -8.22 -0.53
C ILE A 86 -10.31 -8.46 -1.97
N PHE A 87 -11.11 -8.07 -2.97
CA PHE A 87 -10.73 -8.15 -4.38
C PHE A 87 -9.41 -7.44 -4.68
N LEU A 88 -9.26 -6.21 -4.19
CA LEU A 88 -8.02 -5.47 -4.32
C LEU A 88 -6.90 -6.27 -3.65
N ARG A 89 -7.05 -6.68 -2.39
CA ARG A 89 -6.03 -7.44 -1.66
C ARG A 89 -5.60 -8.70 -2.40
N GLU A 90 -6.52 -9.52 -2.90
CA GLU A 90 -6.22 -10.76 -3.65
C GLU A 90 -5.61 -10.49 -5.02
N SER A 91 -6.10 -9.47 -5.74
CA SER A 91 -5.53 -9.06 -7.04
C SER A 91 -4.10 -8.53 -6.92
N LEU A 92 -3.75 -8.10 -5.71
CA LEU A 92 -2.49 -7.51 -5.31
C LEU A 92 -1.64 -8.49 -4.48
N GLU A 93 -2.18 -9.66 -4.13
CA GLU A 93 -1.51 -10.68 -3.34
C GLU A 93 -0.36 -11.28 -4.16
N GLY A 94 0.87 -11.18 -3.63
CA GLY A 94 2.08 -11.53 -4.38
C GLY A 94 2.40 -10.58 -5.55
N LYS A 95 1.54 -9.60 -5.83
CA LYS A 95 1.62 -8.62 -6.91
C LYS A 95 1.53 -7.22 -6.32
N ARG A 96 2.52 -6.89 -5.49
CA ARG A 96 2.57 -5.64 -4.71
C ARG A 96 2.32 -4.43 -5.61
N PRO A 97 1.21 -3.70 -5.49
CA PRO A 97 1.03 -2.38 -6.10
C PRO A 97 1.64 -1.34 -5.16
N GLY A 98 2.89 -1.56 -4.77
CA GLY A 98 3.76 -0.45 -4.44
C GLY A 98 4.43 -0.08 -5.75
N LEU A 99 4.54 1.21 -6.07
CA LEU A 99 5.60 1.65 -6.97
C LEU A 99 6.88 0.99 -6.42
N GLY A 100 7.45 0.04 -7.18
CA GLY A 100 8.53 -0.83 -6.70
C GLY A 100 9.73 -0.04 -6.16
N ASP A 101 10.75 -0.77 -5.69
CA ASP A 101 11.98 -0.21 -5.08
C ASP A 101 12.31 1.23 -5.55
N LEU A 102 12.32 2.17 -4.61
CA LEU A 102 12.63 3.56 -4.86
C LEU A 102 14.13 3.71 -5.14
N ILE A 103 14.50 3.52 -6.40
CA ILE A 103 15.85 3.80 -6.88
C ILE A 103 15.99 5.31 -7.04
N LEU A 104 16.78 5.93 -6.16
CA LEU A 104 17.09 7.36 -6.19
C LEU A 104 18.50 7.55 -6.77
N THR A 105 18.65 8.52 -7.66
CA THR A 105 19.95 8.90 -8.24
C THR A 105 20.14 10.41 -8.12
N PRO A 106 21.35 10.95 -8.29
CA PRO A 106 21.55 12.40 -8.31
C PRO A 106 20.69 13.14 -9.35
N GLU A 107 20.37 12.51 -10.47
CA GLU A 107 19.50 13.07 -11.53
C GLU A 107 18.02 13.01 -11.16
N GLN A 108 17.63 12.01 -10.37
CA GLN A 108 16.28 11.85 -9.84
C GLN A 108 16.34 11.61 -8.33
N PRO A 109 16.67 12.65 -7.53
CA PRO A 109 16.94 12.49 -6.11
C PRO A 109 15.67 12.38 -5.28
N SER A 110 14.50 12.48 -5.90
CA SER A 110 13.21 12.36 -5.22
C SER A 110 12.21 11.55 -6.05
N LYS A 111 11.46 10.71 -5.32
CA LYS A 111 10.34 9.93 -5.83
C LYS A 111 9.22 9.89 -4.80
N GLU A 112 8.02 9.62 -5.29
CA GLU A 112 6.83 9.50 -4.47
C GLU A 112 6.34 8.06 -4.47
N VAL A 113 5.75 7.64 -3.36
CA VAL A 113 5.10 6.34 -3.18
C VAL A 113 3.74 6.53 -2.53
N VAL A 114 2.77 5.74 -2.97
CA VAL A 114 1.46 5.60 -2.32
C VAL A 114 1.28 4.12 -2.03
N ASP A 115 0.95 3.78 -0.80
CA ASP A 115 0.70 2.40 -0.38
C ASP A 115 -0.26 2.40 0.83
N THR A 116 -0.59 1.22 1.34
CA THR A 116 -1.40 1.05 2.56
C THR A 116 -0.58 0.45 3.69
N PHE A 117 -1.06 0.61 4.92
CA PHE A 117 -0.54 -0.07 6.09
C PHE A 117 -1.70 -0.57 6.94
N CYS A 118 -1.42 -1.59 7.76
CA CYS A 118 -2.38 -2.21 8.65
C CYS A 118 -1.88 -2.11 10.10
N THR A 119 -2.77 -1.83 11.04
CA THR A 119 -2.48 -2.02 12.46
C THR A 119 -2.33 -3.51 12.74
N PRO A 120 -1.16 -3.95 13.23
CA PRO A 120 -0.87 -5.36 13.33
C PRO A 120 -1.77 -6.05 14.36
N ARG A 121 -2.15 -7.31 14.06
CA ARG A 121 -2.84 -8.18 15.03
C ARG A 121 -1.91 -8.75 16.09
N LEU A 122 -0.65 -8.91 15.71
CA LEU A 122 0.45 -9.34 16.57
C LEU A 122 1.59 -8.35 16.37
N ALA A 123 2.19 -7.87 17.47
CA ALA A 123 3.27 -6.91 17.41
C ALA A 123 4.34 -7.33 16.38
N HIS A 124 4.85 -6.36 15.63
CA HIS A 124 5.93 -6.55 14.66
C HIS A 124 5.59 -7.42 13.45
N GLN A 125 4.30 -7.68 13.20
CA GLN A 125 3.81 -8.23 11.93
C GLN A 125 3.24 -7.12 11.03
N ASP A 126 2.92 -7.45 9.78
CA ASP A 126 2.19 -6.56 8.86
C ASP A 126 2.87 -5.23 8.49
N TYR A 127 4.21 -5.20 8.44
CA TYR A 127 4.91 -4.07 7.83
C TYR A 127 4.67 -4.01 6.32
N THR A 128 4.18 -2.88 5.85
CA THR A 128 4.35 -2.47 4.45
C THR A 128 5.76 -1.94 4.28
N VAL A 129 6.54 -2.55 3.40
CA VAL A 129 7.96 -2.22 3.22
C VAL A 129 8.21 -1.68 1.83
N VAL A 130 8.65 -0.42 1.78
CA VAL A 130 9.17 0.24 0.58
C VAL A 130 10.69 0.21 0.65
N TYR A 131 11.33 -0.46 -0.31
CA TYR A 131 12.78 -0.45 -0.42
C TYR A 131 13.24 0.86 -1.06
N ILE A 132 14.32 1.42 -0.55
CA ILE A 132 14.95 2.63 -1.11
C ILE A 132 16.38 2.26 -1.47
N ASP A 133 16.74 2.37 -2.75
CA ASP A 133 18.10 2.21 -3.22
C ASP A 133 18.72 3.60 -3.41
N ALA A 134 19.63 3.95 -2.50
CA ALA A 134 20.40 5.19 -2.51
C ALA A 134 21.89 4.93 -2.84
N THR A 135 22.23 3.79 -3.44
CA THR A 135 23.63 3.42 -3.70
C THR A 135 24.34 4.36 -4.67
N ALA A 136 23.59 5.07 -5.52
CA ALA A 136 24.14 6.09 -6.42
C ALA A 136 24.70 7.33 -5.70
N PHE A 137 24.38 7.53 -4.41
CA PHE A 137 24.89 8.63 -3.59
C PHE A 137 26.17 8.23 -2.86
N GLU A 138 27.26 8.00 -3.60
CA GLU A 138 28.51 7.44 -3.07
C GLU A 138 29.08 8.23 -1.87
N GLY A 139 28.93 9.56 -1.88
CA GLY A 139 29.37 10.46 -0.79
C GLY A 139 28.36 10.64 0.35
N GLY A 140 27.27 9.86 0.35
CA GLY A 140 26.22 10.01 1.35
C GLY A 140 25.24 11.14 1.04
N GLY A 141 24.48 11.52 2.05
CA GLY A 141 23.49 12.59 2.00
C GLY A 141 22.50 12.54 3.14
N THR A 142 21.46 13.35 3.02
CA THR A 142 20.34 13.41 3.95
C THR A 142 19.08 12.87 3.27
N LEU A 143 18.61 11.71 3.72
CA LEU A 143 17.33 11.13 3.30
C LEU A 143 16.21 11.77 4.10
N THR A 144 15.23 12.34 3.39
CA THR A 144 14.00 12.88 3.97
C THR A 144 12.79 12.17 3.37
N ALA A 145 11.89 11.67 4.21
CA ALA A 145 10.58 11.16 3.81
C ALA A 145 9.49 12.05 4.42
N ASN A 146 8.77 12.79 3.56
CA ASN A 146 7.58 13.54 3.96
C ASN A 146 6.37 12.64 3.77
N ILE A 147 5.62 12.42 4.84
CA ILE A 147 4.59 11.37 4.92
C ILE A 147 3.25 12.05 5.18
N GLN A 148 2.24 11.67 4.41
CA GLN A 148 0.85 12.04 4.64
C GLN A 148 0.04 10.77 4.85
N VAL A 149 -0.67 10.69 5.97
CA VAL A 149 -1.56 9.57 6.28
C VAL A 149 -2.96 9.88 5.75
N GLY A 150 -3.62 8.86 5.20
CA GLY A 150 -5.00 8.93 4.74
C GLY A 150 -5.97 9.18 5.88
N ARG A 151 -7.26 9.26 5.58
CA ARG A 151 -8.29 9.66 6.55
C ARG A 151 -9.06 8.49 7.18
N ASP A 152 -8.59 7.26 6.95
CA ASP A 152 -9.17 6.07 7.58
C ASP A 152 -8.69 5.91 9.03
N ASN A 153 -9.18 4.92 9.77
CA ASN A 153 -9.05 4.87 11.23
C ASN A 153 -7.62 4.59 11.73
N ALA A 154 -6.79 3.89 10.96
CA ALA A 154 -5.47 3.48 11.43
C ALA A 154 -4.51 4.68 11.57
N ILE A 155 -3.82 4.74 12.72
CA ILE A 155 -2.77 5.70 13.04
C ILE A 155 -1.44 5.15 12.51
N GLY A 156 -0.66 5.97 11.80
CA GLY A 156 0.58 5.53 11.14
C GLY A 156 1.81 5.57 12.03
N ILE A 157 2.61 4.49 11.95
CA ILE A 157 3.97 4.39 12.47
C ILE A 157 4.90 4.09 11.31
N PHE A 158 5.97 4.87 11.20
CA PHE A 158 6.94 4.73 10.11
C PHE A 158 8.35 4.58 10.67
N HIS A 159 9.08 3.61 10.16
CA HIS A 159 10.46 3.31 10.52
C HIS A 159 11.35 3.37 9.28
N LEU A 160 12.54 3.93 9.44
CA LEU A 160 13.63 3.71 8.49
C LEU A 160 14.58 2.67 9.08
N LEU A 161 14.71 1.54 8.41
CA LEU A 161 15.65 0.49 8.78
C LEU A 161 16.78 0.40 7.74
N ASP A 162 17.92 -0.12 8.17
CA ASP A 162 18.99 -0.54 7.25
C ASP A 162 18.48 -1.60 6.27
N GLY A 163 18.91 -1.52 5.01
CA GLY A 163 18.48 -2.42 3.94
C GLY A 163 18.76 -3.90 4.22
N ASP A 164 19.84 -4.22 4.92
CA ASP A 164 20.24 -5.59 5.25
C ASP A 164 19.60 -6.08 6.56
N LYS A 165 19.00 -5.17 7.34
CA LYS A 165 18.35 -5.52 8.60
C LYS A 165 17.15 -6.44 8.35
N LYS A 166 17.12 -7.58 9.04
CA LYS A 166 15.92 -8.43 9.06
C LYS A 166 14.77 -7.69 9.71
N LEU A 167 13.58 -7.81 9.15
CA LEU A 167 12.40 -7.21 9.76
C LEU A 167 12.18 -7.83 11.15
N PRO A 168 11.77 -7.02 12.13
CA PRO A 168 11.38 -7.52 13.43
C PRO A 168 10.23 -8.54 13.31
N THR A 169 10.14 -9.43 14.29
CA THR A 169 9.06 -10.43 14.42
C THR A 169 8.50 -10.36 15.84
N GLU A 170 7.42 -11.09 16.12
CA GLU A 170 6.87 -11.18 17.48
C GLU A 170 7.86 -11.77 18.50
N ILE A 171 8.85 -12.54 18.03
CA ILE A 171 9.90 -13.10 18.88
C ILE A 171 10.90 -12.00 19.27
N PRO A 172 11.07 -11.70 20.57
CA PRO A 172 12.02 -10.69 21.02
C PRO A 172 13.46 -11.13 20.70
N PRO A 173 14.35 -10.18 20.35
CA PRO A 173 15.78 -10.48 20.24
C PRO A 173 16.39 -10.96 21.56
N ASP A 174 17.48 -11.71 21.48
CA ASP A 174 18.18 -12.22 22.66
C ASP A 174 18.52 -11.09 23.66
N GLY A 175 18.10 -11.27 24.91
CA GLY A 175 18.37 -10.34 26.00
C GLY A 175 17.38 -9.17 26.11
N ILE A 176 16.28 -9.19 25.33
CA ILE A 176 15.17 -8.24 25.47
C ILE A 176 14.00 -8.93 26.17
N ASP A 177 13.40 -8.25 27.13
CA ASP A 177 12.22 -8.76 27.83
C ASP A 177 11.00 -8.79 26.89
N THR A 178 10.18 -9.83 27.00
CA THR A 178 9.01 -10.01 26.13
C THR A 178 7.94 -8.95 26.37
N GLU A 179 7.73 -8.50 27.61
CA GLU A 179 6.76 -7.45 27.92
C GLU A 179 7.23 -6.12 27.32
N GLU A 180 8.52 -5.77 27.49
CA GLU A 180 9.11 -4.57 26.88
C GLU A 180 9.07 -4.60 25.34
N TRP A 181 9.32 -5.75 24.73
CA TRP A 181 9.25 -5.92 23.28
C TRP A 181 7.84 -5.73 22.72
N ASN A 182 6.83 -6.17 23.48
CA ASN A 182 5.42 -6.06 23.10
C ASN A 182 4.83 -4.66 23.37
N ASP A 183 5.38 -3.93 24.34
CA ASP A 183 4.93 -2.57 24.67
C ASP A 183 5.30 -1.55 23.58
N GLN A 184 6.36 -1.80 22.81
CA GLN A 184 6.81 -0.97 21.66
C GLN A 184 7.16 0.50 21.99
N GLU A 185 7.21 0.86 23.27
CA GLU A 185 7.51 2.20 23.73
C GLU A 185 8.83 2.31 24.49
N SER A 186 9.35 1.21 25.04
CA SER A 186 10.55 1.21 25.88
C SER A 186 11.82 1.60 25.13
N ASP A 187 12.84 2.06 25.87
CA ASP A 187 14.14 2.38 25.29
C ASP A 187 14.91 1.12 24.88
N GLU A 188 14.76 0.00 25.61
CA GLU A 188 15.23 -1.31 25.14
C GLU A 188 14.59 -1.68 23.81
N TYR A 189 13.27 -1.51 23.68
CA TYR A 189 12.55 -1.79 22.44
C TYR A 189 13.10 -0.94 21.29
N LYS A 190 13.21 0.38 21.46
CA LYS A 190 13.75 1.28 20.42
C LYS A 190 15.14 0.86 19.97
N LYS A 191 15.99 0.47 20.92
CA LYS A 191 17.35 0.00 20.65
C LYS A 191 17.36 -1.36 19.94
N ALA A 192 16.52 -2.29 20.37
CA ALA A 192 16.40 -3.63 19.81
C ALA A 192 15.80 -3.61 18.40
N LEU A 193 14.75 -2.82 18.20
CA LEU A 193 14.18 -2.50 16.89
C LEU A 193 15.26 -1.98 15.96
N GLY A 194 16.23 -1.22 16.48
CA GLY A 194 17.39 -0.67 15.79
C GLY A 194 16.99 -0.03 14.47
N ALA A 195 15.94 0.80 14.54
CA ALA A 195 15.58 1.72 13.48
C ALA A 195 16.61 2.84 13.43
N LEU A 196 16.98 3.23 12.22
CA LEU A 196 17.86 4.36 11.97
C LEU A 196 17.20 5.66 12.43
N THR A 197 15.88 5.75 12.22
CA THR A 197 15.02 6.85 12.66
C THR A 197 13.55 6.42 12.51
N ARG A 198 12.64 7.16 13.14
CA ARG A 198 11.20 6.85 13.12
C ARG A 198 10.35 8.08 13.34
N VAL A 199 9.10 8.00 12.90
CA VAL A 199 8.01 8.87 13.32
C VAL A 199 6.83 7.99 13.74
N TRP A 200 6.20 8.37 14.84
CA TRP A 200 5.18 7.58 15.50
C TRP A 200 3.93 8.44 15.73
N GLY A 201 2.76 7.82 15.69
CA GLY A 201 1.51 8.50 16.02
C GLY A 201 1.05 9.52 14.97
N ILE A 202 1.26 9.26 13.67
CA ILE A 202 0.67 10.13 12.64
C ILE A 202 -0.81 9.80 12.50
N PHE A 203 -1.65 10.68 13.04
CA PHE A 203 -3.10 10.52 13.02
C PHE A 203 -3.70 10.59 11.60
N PRO A 204 -4.90 10.05 11.40
CA PRO A 204 -5.61 10.15 10.13
C PRO A 204 -5.72 11.58 9.59
N GLY A 205 -5.31 11.79 8.35
CA GLY A 205 -5.32 13.09 7.67
C GLY A 205 -4.14 14.02 8.02
N GLU A 206 -3.30 13.63 8.99
CA GLU A 206 -2.12 14.39 9.39
C GLU A 206 -0.90 14.04 8.54
N SER A 207 0.20 14.74 8.79
CA SER A 207 1.48 14.53 8.13
C SER A 207 2.61 14.43 9.13
N GLY A 208 3.67 13.72 8.75
CA GLY A 208 4.89 13.59 9.52
C GLY A 208 6.11 13.53 8.63
N GLN A 209 7.28 13.48 9.25
CA GLN A 209 8.55 13.48 8.53
C GLN A 209 9.56 12.57 9.22
N ILE A 210 10.35 11.90 8.40
CA ILE A 210 11.57 11.22 8.83
C ILE A 210 12.75 11.84 8.12
N THR A 211 13.84 12.08 8.86
CA THR A 211 15.12 12.56 8.33
C THR A 211 16.25 11.68 8.86
N TYR A 212 17.18 11.29 7.99
CA TYR A 212 18.35 10.48 8.32
C TYR A 212 19.57 10.87 7.49
N GLU A 213 20.68 11.18 8.16
CA GLU A 213 21.97 11.41 7.53
C GLU A 213 22.71 10.08 7.34
N PHE A 214 23.36 9.91 6.19
CA PHE A 214 24.16 8.74 5.89
C PHE A 214 25.45 9.12 5.15
N ASP A 215 26.53 8.40 5.43
CA ASP A 215 27.88 8.77 4.94
C ASP A 215 28.24 8.19 3.57
N ARG A 216 27.51 7.18 3.10
CA ARG A 216 27.78 6.49 1.84
C ARG A 216 26.53 5.87 1.22
N GLY A 217 26.53 5.71 -0.09
CA GLY A 217 25.44 5.08 -0.81
C GLY A 217 25.10 3.71 -0.23
N GLN A 218 23.83 3.50 0.11
CA GLN A 218 23.34 2.29 0.74
C GLN A 218 21.85 2.06 0.45
N ARG A 219 21.30 0.97 0.96
CA ARG A 219 19.87 0.64 0.83
C ARG A 219 19.16 0.82 2.16
N PHE A 220 17.89 1.16 2.09
CA PHE A 220 17.03 1.30 3.25
C PHE A 220 15.73 0.54 3.07
N LYS A 221 15.08 0.24 4.18
CA LYS A 221 13.69 -0.23 4.25
C LYS A 221 12.86 0.83 4.96
N PHE A 222 11.97 1.47 4.22
CA PHE A 222 10.96 2.35 4.76
C PHE A 222 9.72 1.51 5.11
N CYS A 223 9.51 1.29 6.40
CA CYS A 223 8.50 0.37 6.91
C CYS A 223 7.33 1.18 7.50
N ALA A 224 6.13 0.95 6.99
CA ALA A 224 4.88 1.49 7.52
C ALA A 224 4.11 0.40 8.26
N THR A 225 3.54 0.72 9.42
CA THR A 225 2.64 -0.16 10.18
C THR A 225 1.66 0.71 10.97
N GLY A 226 0.55 0.13 11.42
CA GLY A 226 -0.42 0.85 12.22
C GLY A 226 -0.09 0.80 13.71
N ASP A 227 -0.56 1.81 14.43
CA ASP A 227 -0.49 1.88 15.88
C ASP A 227 -1.65 1.10 16.52
N GLN A 228 -1.37 0.34 17.58
CA GLN A 228 -2.37 -0.41 18.35
C GLN A 228 -3.51 0.49 18.89
N TRP A 229 -3.23 1.77 19.14
CA TRP A 229 -4.24 2.76 19.55
C TRP A 229 -5.24 3.10 18.43
N GLY A 230 -4.90 2.82 17.17
CA GLY A 230 -5.73 3.07 15.98
C GLY A 230 -6.68 1.93 15.62
N GLY A 231 -6.82 0.90 16.46
CA GLY A 231 -7.68 -0.25 16.21
C GLY A 231 -6.95 -1.40 15.52
N ILE A 232 -6.92 -2.58 16.15
CA ILE A 232 -6.24 -3.76 15.61
C ILE A 232 -6.89 -4.21 14.30
N GLY A 233 -6.09 -4.36 13.24
CA GLY A 233 -6.53 -4.75 11.91
C GLY A 233 -7.08 -3.62 11.05
N ASP A 234 -7.15 -2.39 11.58
CA ASP A 234 -7.55 -1.22 10.80
C ASP A 234 -6.49 -0.91 9.75
N ILE A 235 -6.95 -0.45 8.59
CA ILE A 235 -6.11 -0.17 7.42
C ILE A 235 -6.21 1.30 7.11
N ASN A 236 -5.09 1.90 6.69
CA ASN A 236 -5.10 3.25 6.14
C ASN A 236 -4.06 3.36 5.02
N ALA A 237 -4.20 4.38 4.19
CA ALA A 237 -3.25 4.69 3.14
C ALA A 237 -2.18 5.67 3.64
N PHE A 238 -1.05 5.70 2.95
CA PHE A 238 -0.11 6.80 3.06
C PHE A 238 0.41 7.22 1.68
N HIS A 239 0.74 8.50 1.57
CA HIS A 239 1.58 9.04 0.51
C HIS A 239 2.89 9.47 1.13
N ALA A 240 4.02 9.09 0.55
CA ALA A 240 5.32 9.56 0.98
C ALA A 240 6.12 10.11 -0.19
N LYS A 241 6.66 11.31 -0.02
CA LYS A 241 7.70 11.86 -0.90
C LYS A 241 9.06 11.64 -0.25
N VAL A 242 9.86 10.77 -0.85
CA VAL A 242 11.22 10.47 -0.42
C VAL A 242 12.18 11.30 -1.27
N SER A 243 13.17 11.92 -0.63
CA SER A 243 14.21 12.69 -1.29
C SER A 243 15.56 12.55 -0.61
N ILE A 244 16.64 12.68 -1.37
CA ILE A 244 18.00 12.77 -0.85
C ILE A 244 18.60 14.11 -1.24
N GLU A 245 19.15 14.82 -0.26
CA GLU A 245 19.98 16.00 -0.47
C GLU A 245 21.45 15.61 -0.25
N VAL A 246 22.31 15.95 -1.20
CA VAL A 246 23.76 15.69 -1.09
C VAL A 246 24.38 16.77 -0.22
N ASN A 247 25.26 16.37 0.69
CA ASN A 247 26.02 17.27 1.56
C ASN A 247 27.09 18.06 0.80
#